data_AF-A0A955PU25-F1
#
_entry.id   AF-A0A955PU25-F1
#
_cell.length_a   1.000
_cell.length_b   1.000
_cell.length_c   1.000
_cell.angle_alpha   90.00
_cell.angle_beta   90.00
_cell.angle_gamma   90.00
#
_symmetry.space_group_name_H-M   'P 1'
#
loop_
_entity.id
_entity.type
_entity.pdbx_description
1 polymer ?
#
loop_
_entity_poly.entity_id
_entity_poly.type
_entity_poly.pdbx_seq_one_letter_code
_entity_poly.pdbx_strand_id
1 'polypeptide(L)'
;MTRAKSSPTGTSPKLNLARLRTYPLQTRHSKVQLADFGSPWQRAGSFQAFLKTLPDILAGKTFKAVVTAIVDARRRGKPVILGMGAHPTKVGLNPIIVDLMRKGVITAVAMNGAVIIHDFEIAYLGQTSEEV
;
A
#
# COMPACT_ATOMS: atom_id res chain seq x y z
N MET A 1 41.56 35.62 -24.31
CA MET A 1 41.73 34.40 -25.13
C MET A 1 41.26 33.21 -24.31
N THR A 2 40.04 32.75 -24.55
CA THR A 2 39.37 31.71 -23.74
C THR A 2 39.23 30.46 -24.60
N ARG A 3 39.95 29.38 -24.26
CA ARG A 3 39.86 28.10 -24.98
C ARG A 3 38.46 27.50 -24.80
N ALA A 4 37.76 27.30 -25.91
CA ALA A 4 36.51 26.55 -25.94
C ALA A 4 36.78 25.07 -25.60
N LYS A 5 36.00 24.51 -24.67
CA LYS A 5 36.00 23.06 -24.38
C LYS A 5 35.40 22.32 -25.60
N SER A 6 36.18 21.43 -26.20
CA SER A 6 35.74 20.54 -27.26
C SER A 6 34.75 19.49 -26.72
N SER A 7 33.59 19.39 -27.36
CA SER A 7 32.58 18.36 -27.15
C SER A 7 33.10 16.96 -27.49
N PRO A 8 32.76 15.89 -26.73
CA PRO A 8 33.27 14.55 -26.98
C PRO A 8 32.62 13.96 -28.24
N THR A 9 33.41 13.84 -29.30
CA THR A 9 33.06 13.22 -30.60
C THR A 9 33.36 11.71 -30.62
N GLY A 10 33.01 11.00 -29.55
CA GLY A 10 33.18 9.55 -29.48
C GLY A 10 31.90 8.82 -29.89
N THR A 11 31.86 8.23 -31.08
CA THR A 11 30.82 7.26 -31.44
C THR A 11 30.94 6.02 -30.56
N SER A 12 29.95 5.76 -29.70
CA SER A 12 29.92 4.55 -28.88
C SER A 12 30.04 3.29 -29.76
N PRO A 13 30.83 2.28 -29.35
CA PRO A 13 31.01 1.08 -30.16
C PRO A 13 29.67 0.37 -30.41
N LYS A 14 29.45 -0.06 -31.66
CA LYS A 14 28.22 -0.76 -32.07
C LYS A 14 28.10 -2.10 -31.33
N LEU A 15 26.92 -2.37 -30.77
CA LEU A 15 26.63 -3.63 -30.07
C LEU A 15 26.60 -4.80 -31.07
N ASN A 16 27.38 -5.85 -30.82
CA ASN A 16 27.39 -7.07 -31.65
C ASN A 16 26.25 -8.02 -31.23
N LEU A 17 25.28 -8.22 -32.12
CA LEU A 17 24.07 -9.03 -31.87
C LEU A 17 24.14 -10.45 -32.42
N ALA A 18 25.29 -10.89 -32.97
CA ALA A 18 25.41 -12.16 -33.71
C ALA A 18 25.05 -13.43 -32.91
N ARG A 19 25.00 -13.34 -31.57
CA ARG A 19 24.67 -14.47 -30.67
C ARG A 19 23.30 -14.33 -30.00
N LEU A 20 22.49 -13.33 -30.37
CA LEU A 20 21.17 -13.12 -29.79
C LEU A 20 20.22 -14.24 -30.23
N ARG A 21 19.57 -14.91 -29.27
CA ARG A 21 18.45 -15.81 -29.52
C ARG A 21 17.17 -15.12 -29.10
N THR A 22 16.22 -15.02 -30.02
CA THR A 22 14.89 -14.47 -29.75
C THR A 22 13.85 -15.59 -29.79
N TYR A 23 12.69 -15.34 -29.20
CA TYR A 23 11.54 -16.23 -29.27
C TYR A 23 10.27 -15.39 -29.45
N PRO A 24 9.19 -15.93 -30.06
CA PRO A 24 7.95 -15.18 -30.22
C PRO A 24 7.35 -14.82 -28.87
N LEU A 25 6.99 -13.56 -28.66
CA LEU A 25 6.42 -13.10 -27.39
C LEU A 25 5.14 -13.86 -27.02
N GLN A 26 4.36 -14.26 -28.02
CA GLN A 26 3.11 -14.99 -27.88
C GLN A 26 3.27 -16.36 -27.24
N THR A 27 4.45 -17.00 -27.36
CA THR A 27 4.71 -18.31 -26.74
C THR A 27 5.11 -18.20 -25.27
N ARG A 28 5.35 -16.98 -24.78
CA ARG A 28 5.73 -16.73 -23.40
C ARG A 28 4.50 -16.66 -22.51
N HIS A 29 4.43 -17.53 -21.51
CA HIS A 29 3.45 -17.36 -20.44
C HIS A 29 3.63 -15.99 -19.75
N SER A 30 2.60 -15.16 -19.82
CA SER A 30 2.57 -13.82 -19.24
C SER A 30 1.56 -13.79 -18.10
N LYS A 31 1.98 -13.31 -16.93
CA LYS A 31 1.17 -13.36 -15.69
C LYS A 31 0.15 -12.23 -15.55
N VAL A 32 0.29 -11.17 -16.35
CA VAL A 32 -0.49 -9.95 -16.22
C VAL A 32 -1.07 -9.62 -17.59
N GLN A 33 -2.35 -9.27 -17.60
CA GLN A 33 -3.12 -8.85 -18.75
C GLN A 33 -3.68 -7.44 -18.54
N LEU A 34 -4.10 -6.79 -19.62
CA LEU A 34 -4.61 -5.41 -19.57
C LEU A 34 -5.80 -5.25 -18.61
N ALA A 35 -6.61 -6.30 -18.45
CA ALA A 35 -7.74 -6.33 -17.51
C ALA A 35 -7.34 -6.27 -16.04
N ASP A 36 -6.09 -6.58 -15.70
CA ASP A 36 -5.58 -6.51 -14.33
C ASP A 36 -5.18 -5.08 -13.93
N PHE A 37 -5.10 -4.18 -14.90
CA PHE A 37 -4.60 -2.82 -14.68
C PHE A 37 -5.61 -1.97 -13.93
N GLY A 38 -5.07 -1.06 -13.12
CA GLY A 38 -5.87 0.01 -12.55
C GLY A 38 -6.26 1.03 -13.61
N SER A 39 -7.20 1.90 -13.25
CA SER A 39 -7.61 3.02 -14.10
C SER A 39 -7.24 4.36 -13.45
N PRO A 40 -6.99 5.42 -14.23
CA PRO A 40 -6.80 6.76 -13.68
C PRO A 40 -8.03 7.22 -12.89
N TRP A 41 -7.77 7.91 -11.77
CA TRP A 41 -8.83 8.53 -10.98
C TRP A 41 -9.45 9.73 -11.70
N GLN A 42 -10.77 9.89 -11.61
CA GLN A 42 -11.50 11.02 -12.18
C GLN A 42 -11.93 12.00 -11.08
N ARG A 43 -11.70 13.30 -11.31
CA ARG A 43 -12.13 14.37 -10.40
C ARG A 43 -13.66 14.29 -10.20
N ALA A 44 -14.11 14.60 -8.99
CA ALA A 44 -15.51 14.51 -8.55
C ALA A 44 -16.09 13.09 -8.42
N GLY A 45 -15.29 12.03 -8.57
CA GLY A 45 -15.75 10.68 -8.24
C GLY A 45 -15.91 10.46 -6.73
N SER A 46 -16.67 9.44 -6.35
CA SER A 46 -16.79 8.98 -4.96
C SER A 46 -15.60 8.12 -4.52
N PHE A 47 -15.31 8.05 -3.22
CA PHE A 47 -14.25 7.15 -2.74
C PHE A 47 -14.44 5.68 -3.17
N GLN A 48 -15.69 5.22 -3.31
CA GLN A 48 -15.98 3.91 -3.87
C GLN A 48 -15.52 3.77 -5.32
N ALA A 49 -15.70 4.81 -6.15
CA ALA A 49 -15.18 4.82 -7.50
C ALA A 49 -13.64 4.74 -7.50
N PHE A 50 -12.96 5.40 -6.55
CA PHE A 50 -11.49 5.31 -6.42
C PHE A 50 -11.05 3.89 -6.09
N LEU A 51 -11.72 3.22 -5.15
CA LEU A 51 -11.41 1.83 -4.81
C LEU A 51 -11.56 0.87 -5.99
N LYS A 52 -12.52 1.14 -6.89
CA LYS A 52 -12.71 0.36 -8.12
C LYS A 52 -11.59 0.58 -9.13
N THR A 53 -10.85 1.68 -9.07
CA THR A 53 -9.72 1.91 -9.99
C THR A 53 -8.44 1.22 -9.57
N LEU A 54 -8.37 0.65 -8.36
CA LEU A 54 -7.19 -0.10 -7.91
C LEU A 54 -6.99 -1.35 -8.77
N PRO A 55 -5.74 -1.70 -9.14
CA PRO A 55 -5.45 -2.87 -9.94
C PRO A 55 -5.76 -4.18 -9.20
N ASP A 56 -6.08 -5.23 -9.95
CA ASP A 56 -6.35 -6.58 -9.42
C ASP A 56 -5.10 -7.47 -9.37
N ILE A 57 -3.96 -6.85 -9.10
CA ILE A 57 -2.65 -7.50 -8.97
C ILE A 57 -1.93 -7.04 -7.70
N LEU A 58 -1.05 -7.92 -7.19
CA LEU A 58 -0.16 -7.65 -6.06
C LEU A 58 -0.90 -7.00 -4.87
N ALA A 59 -0.40 -5.87 -4.37
CA ALA A 59 -0.97 -5.18 -3.22
C ALA A 59 -2.42 -4.73 -3.45
N GLY A 60 -2.81 -4.36 -4.68
CA GLY A 60 -4.20 -3.99 -5.00
C GLY A 60 -5.15 -5.16 -4.81
N LYS A 61 -4.77 -6.34 -5.30
CA LYS A 61 -5.50 -7.59 -5.06
C LYS A 61 -5.56 -7.95 -3.57
N THR A 62 -4.43 -7.90 -2.86
CA THR A 62 -4.37 -8.22 -1.44
C THR A 62 -5.25 -7.27 -0.62
N PHE A 63 -5.20 -5.97 -0.90
CA PHE A 63 -6.03 -4.98 -0.23
C PHE A 63 -7.51 -5.27 -0.40
N LYS A 64 -7.98 -5.48 -1.65
CA LYS A 64 -9.38 -5.82 -1.93
C LYS A 64 -9.80 -7.13 -1.23
N ALA A 65 -8.93 -8.13 -1.21
CA ALA A 65 -9.20 -9.40 -0.52
C ALA A 65 -9.38 -9.21 1.00
N VAL A 66 -8.53 -8.41 1.65
CA VAL A 66 -8.65 -8.09 3.09
C VAL A 66 -9.94 -7.34 3.37
N VAL A 67 -10.27 -6.32 2.56
CA VAL A 67 -11.53 -5.58 2.69
C VAL A 67 -12.74 -6.51 2.61
N THR A 68 -12.79 -7.38 1.60
CA THR A 68 -13.88 -8.36 1.44
C THR A 68 -13.96 -9.30 2.63
N ALA A 69 -12.83 -9.84 3.10
CA ALA A 69 -12.80 -10.75 4.24
C ALA A 69 -13.34 -10.11 5.53
N ILE A 70 -12.97 -8.85 5.82
CA ILE A 70 -13.47 -8.10 6.97
C ILE A 70 -14.98 -7.89 6.85
N VAL A 71 -15.46 -7.41 5.70
CA VAL A 71 -16.88 -7.14 5.47
C VAL A 71 -17.71 -8.42 5.59
N ASP A 72 -17.26 -9.52 4.98
CA ASP A 72 -17.96 -10.80 5.02
C ASP A 72 -17.99 -11.39 6.43
N ALA A 73 -16.90 -11.29 7.19
CA ALA A 73 -16.87 -11.70 8.59
C ALA A 73 -17.94 -10.95 9.39
N ARG A 74 -18.01 -9.61 9.26
CA ARG A 74 -18.99 -8.80 9.99
C ARG A 74 -20.43 -9.06 9.54
N ARG A 75 -20.68 -9.21 8.24
CA ARG A 75 -22.00 -9.60 7.71
C ARG A 75 -22.49 -10.95 8.22
N ARG A 76 -21.57 -11.88 8.49
CA ARG A 76 -21.86 -13.21 9.04
C ARG A 76 -21.83 -13.26 10.57
N GLY A 77 -21.77 -12.10 11.24
CA GLY A 77 -21.71 -12.02 12.71
C GLY A 77 -20.42 -12.56 13.32
N LYS A 78 -19.34 -12.72 12.55
CA LYS A 78 -18.04 -13.23 13.02
C LYS A 78 -17.16 -12.10 13.54
N PRO A 79 -16.36 -12.32 14.60
CA PRO A 79 -15.47 -11.30 15.15
C PRO A 79 -14.38 -10.89 14.14
N VAL A 80 -13.90 -9.66 14.26
CA VAL A 80 -12.72 -9.13 13.57
C VAL A 80 -11.78 -8.57 14.64
N ILE A 81 -10.61 -9.18 14.77
CA ILE A 81 -9.63 -8.87 15.81
C ILE A 81 -8.46 -8.12 15.16
N LEU A 82 -8.16 -6.91 15.64
CA LEU A 82 -7.01 -6.13 15.18
C LEU A 82 -5.79 -6.47 16.06
N GLY A 83 -4.79 -7.11 15.46
CA GLY A 83 -3.46 -7.26 16.07
C GLY A 83 -2.55 -6.09 15.69
N MET A 84 -2.00 -5.36 16.67
CA MET A 84 -1.11 -4.22 16.40
C MET A 84 -0.07 -3.97 17.49
N GLY A 85 1.06 -3.36 17.11
CA GLY A 85 2.00 -2.77 18.08
C GLY A 85 1.69 -1.29 18.33
N ALA A 86 2.62 -0.57 18.99
CA ALA A 86 2.53 0.87 19.30
C ALA A 86 2.41 1.82 18.11
N HIS A 87 2.90 1.43 16.93
CA HIS A 87 3.10 2.38 15.83
C HIS A 87 1.83 3.10 15.36
N PRO A 88 0.67 2.43 15.16
CA PRO A 88 -0.57 3.11 14.80
C PRO A 88 -1.01 4.15 15.84
N THR A 89 -0.78 3.90 17.13
CA THR A 89 -1.10 4.86 18.20
C THR A 89 -0.16 6.07 18.13
N LYS A 90 1.15 5.83 18.04
CA LYS A 90 2.17 6.89 17.94
C LYS A 90 1.98 7.78 16.71
N VAL A 91 1.50 7.26 15.58
CA VAL A 91 1.23 8.04 14.37
C VAL A 91 -0.20 8.59 14.27
N GLY A 92 -0.96 8.57 15.36
CA GLY A 92 -2.25 9.24 15.45
C GLY A 92 -3.44 8.50 14.83
N LEU A 93 -3.38 7.18 14.63
CA LEU A 93 -4.48 6.39 14.06
C LEU A 93 -5.54 5.97 15.10
N ASN A 94 -5.35 6.27 16.38
CA ASN A 94 -6.30 5.96 17.44
C ASN A 94 -7.74 6.40 17.13
N PRO A 95 -8.03 7.64 16.67
CA PRO A 95 -9.40 8.05 16.36
C PRO A 95 -10.08 7.17 15.30
N ILE A 96 -9.32 6.68 14.32
CA ILE A 96 -9.84 5.81 13.26
C ILE A 96 -10.11 4.41 13.82
N ILE A 97 -9.19 3.87 14.61
CA ILE A 97 -9.36 2.55 15.26
C ILE A 97 -10.58 2.58 16.18
N VAL A 98 -10.72 3.63 17.00
CA VAL A 98 -11.86 3.81 17.91
C VAL A 98 -13.18 3.96 17.14
N ASP A 99 -13.20 4.71 16.03
CA ASP A 99 -14.39 4.80 15.18
C ASP A 99 -14.81 3.44 14.61
N LEU A 100 -13.84 2.64 14.14
CA LEU A 100 -14.09 1.27 13.65
C LEU A 100 -14.58 0.34 14.77
N MET A 101 -14.10 0.51 16.00
CA MET A 101 -14.60 -0.22 17.17
C MET A 101 -16.05 0.18 17.50
N ARG A 102 -16.36 1.49 17.53
CA ARG A 102 -17.71 2.01 17.80
C ARG A 102 -18.73 1.57 16.75
N LYS A 103 -18.31 1.48 15.48
CA LYS A 103 -19.12 0.93 14.38
C LYS A 103 -19.23 -0.59 14.38
N GLY A 104 -18.56 -1.28 15.31
CA GLY A 104 -18.55 -2.73 15.39
C GLY A 104 -17.86 -3.41 14.21
N VAL A 105 -16.98 -2.69 13.48
CA VAL A 105 -16.14 -3.27 12.41
C VAL A 105 -14.98 -4.04 13.03
N ILE A 106 -14.31 -3.45 14.03
CA ILE A 106 -13.32 -4.13 14.88
C ILE A 106 -14.04 -4.53 16.17
N THR A 107 -13.96 -5.81 16.55
CA THR A 107 -14.64 -6.33 17.75
C THR A 107 -13.71 -6.61 18.90
N ALA A 108 -12.40 -6.74 18.65
CA ALA A 108 -11.39 -6.86 19.69
C ALA A 108 -10.04 -6.33 19.18
N VAL A 109 -9.16 -5.95 20.11
CA VAL A 109 -7.79 -5.53 19.81
C VAL A 109 -6.82 -6.39 20.62
N ALA A 110 -5.77 -6.88 19.97
CA ALA A 110 -4.64 -7.56 20.58
C ALA A 110 -3.38 -6.70 20.39
N MET A 111 -2.73 -6.33 21.48
CA MET A 111 -1.65 -5.33 21.47
C MET A 111 -0.47 -5.72 22.35
N ASN A 112 0.70 -5.14 22.06
CA ASN A 112 1.85 -5.18 22.96
C ASN A 112 1.77 -4.09 24.03
N GLY A 113 2.63 -4.16 25.05
CA GLY A 113 2.60 -3.24 26.20
C GLY A 113 2.85 -1.77 25.84
N ALA A 114 3.58 -1.49 24.76
CA ALA A 114 3.89 -0.13 24.33
C ALA A 114 2.63 0.64 23.89
N VAL A 115 1.59 -0.03 23.38
CA VAL A 115 0.33 0.64 23.02
C VAL A 115 -0.31 1.31 24.24
N ILE A 116 -0.30 0.63 25.39
CA ILE A 116 -0.92 1.15 26.63
C ILE A 116 -0.20 2.40 27.11
N ILE A 117 1.13 2.42 27.00
CA ILE A 117 1.96 3.57 27.39
C ILE A 117 1.61 4.78 26.52
N HIS A 118 1.66 4.63 25.20
CA HIS A 118 1.38 5.74 24.29
C HIS A 118 -0.06 6.22 24.37
N ASP A 119 -1.03 5.32 24.52
CA ASP A 119 -2.44 5.69 24.67
C ASP A 119 -2.66 6.52 25.95
N PHE A 120 -2.06 6.10 27.07
CA PHE A 120 -2.11 6.84 28.31
C PHE A 120 -1.46 8.23 28.20
N GLU A 121 -0.27 8.32 27.62
CA GLU A 121 0.45 9.59 27.45
C GLU A 121 -0.33 10.57 26.57
N ILE A 122 -0.91 10.10 25.45
CA ILE A 122 -1.79 10.92 24.61
C ILE A 122 -3.02 11.38 25.42
N ALA A 123 -3.66 10.49 26.19
CA ALA A 123 -4.84 10.85 26.97
C ALA A 123 -4.53 11.82 28.11
N TYR A 124 -3.37 11.69 28.74
CA TYR A 124 -2.98 12.46 29.93
C TYR A 124 -2.30 13.80 29.57
N LEU A 125 -1.40 13.81 28.58
CA LEU A 125 -0.57 14.97 28.21
C LEU A 125 -0.83 15.49 26.80
N GLY A 126 -1.62 14.79 25.98
CA GLY A 126 -1.85 15.15 24.57
C GLY A 126 -0.65 14.87 23.66
N GLN A 127 0.40 14.23 24.17
CA GLN A 127 1.67 14.00 23.48
C GLN A 127 2.24 12.65 23.92
N THR A 128 3.01 12.00 23.05
CA THR A 128 3.67 10.70 23.31
C THR A 128 4.89 10.57 22.41
N SER A 129 5.63 9.46 22.55
CA SER A 129 6.89 9.13 21.90
C SER A 129 8.10 9.64 22.65
N GLU A 130 8.77 8.71 23.30
CA GLU A 130 10.14 8.79 23.73
C GLU A 130 11.11 8.61 22.53
N GLU A 131 12.35 9.06 22.72
CA GLU A 131 13.46 8.70 21.84
C GLU A 131 13.79 7.21 22.05
N VAL A 132 13.77 6.43 20.96
CA VAL A 132 13.95 4.96 20.95
C VAL A 132 15.09 4.52 20.05
#